data_AF-A0A1G8SJQ7-F1
#
_entry.id   AF-A0A1G8SJQ7-F1
#
_cell.length_a   1.000
_cell.length_b   1.000
_cell.length_c   1.000
_cell.angle_alpha   90.00
_cell.angle_beta   90.00
_cell.angle_gamma   90.00
#
_symmetry.space_group_name_H-M   'P 1'
#
loop_
_entity.id
_entity.type
_entity.pdbx_description
1 polymer ?
#
loop_
_entity_poly.entity_id
_entity_poly.type
_entity_poly.pdbx_seq_one_letter_code
_entity_poly.pdbx_strand_id
1 'polypeptide(L)'
;MVQIAYILLCHKDPDAIVAQARRLTAAGDCLSIHFDARASAADFAKIRSELADNPNVTFAARRRKCGWGEWSLVAASLEAIRAATAAFPRATHFYMLSGDCMPVKSAEYAHAFLAAEDVDYIESVDYFDGGWIKTGFVEERLIYRHFFNERQRKWLFYRSFEMQKWLGLKRKVPQDLQMMIGSQWWCLRRRTIEAVLDFADTRRDVMRFFATTWIPDETFFQTIVRHLIPRQEIRSRTLTFLMFSDYGMPINFYNDHHDLLLAQDALFARKISPEAAELKTRLGKLYSAKGKEFRISDEGRNLFHYLTRRGREGRRFSPRFWEEGGGLERDKELLLVVCKKWHIAKRLIGEVRRQTGLHAVEYLFAEQDAGLPDLGGIETSIYKRMRHRRVLVSMLFGYHDTAKLALCLDPSMFDIISDFAGDRATVRILDVRCNFSDADLLGHAERVGLAGAGGNAETLAELIDTLRRDFTQETDRIRDAGFQHHHVIAQDATPEQNALSLAAFLSIPEETALKIAACENLFDD
;
A
#
# COMPACT_ATOMS: atom_id res chain seq x y z
N MET A 1 0.43 -4.15 -44.04
CA MET A 1 1.40 -3.79 -42.99
C MET A 1 0.65 -3.02 -41.93
N VAL A 2 0.78 -3.40 -40.65
CA VAL A 2 0.13 -2.68 -39.55
C VAL A 2 0.79 -1.33 -39.36
N GLN A 3 -0.03 -0.29 -39.22
CA GLN A 3 0.38 1.03 -38.75
C GLN A 3 -0.60 1.46 -37.66
N ILE A 4 -0.09 1.89 -36.51
CA ILE A 4 -0.89 2.27 -35.35
C ILE A 4 -0.98 3.80 -35.30
N ALA A 5 -2.20 4.33 -35.17
CA ALA A 5 -2.47 5.70 -34.78
C ALA A 5 -2.78 5.75 -33.28
N TYR A 6 -1.81 6.19 -32.50
CA TYR A 6 -1.99 6.40 -31.07
C TYR A 6 -2.86 7.63 -30.80
N ILE A 7 -3.87 7.49 -29.95
CA ILE A 7 -4.76 8.56 -29.52
C ILE A 7 -4.37 8.96 -28.12
N LEU A 8 -3.64 10.07 -27.99
CA LEU A 8 -3.01 10.48 -26.73
C LEU A 8 -3.80 11.59 -26.05
N LEU A 9 -4.36 11.27 -24.89
CA LEU A 9 -4.97 12.26 -23.99
C LEU A 9 -3.98 12.66 -22.89
N CYS A 10 -3.61 13.92 -22.83
CA CYS A 10 -2.64 14.43 -21.86
C CYS A 10 -2.99 15.84 -21.35
N HIS A 11 -2.46 16.20 -20.18
CA HIS A 11 -2.78 17.46 -19.51
C HIS A 11 -1.60 18.09 -18.76
N LYS A 12 -0.42 17.47 -18.80
CA LYS A 12 0.78 17.90 -18.08
C LYS A 12 2.04 17.32 -18.72
N ASP A 13 3.19 17.81 -18.26
CA ASP A 13 4.54 17.32 -18.58
C ASP A 13 4.88 17.36 -20.08
N PRO A 14 5.04 18.58 -20.66
CA PRO A 14 5.25 18.74 -22.10
C PRO A 14 6.49 17.99 -22.61
N ASP A 15 7.57 17.95 -21.83
CA ASP A 15 8.80 17.24 -22.20
C ASP A 15 8.59 15.72 -22.32
N ALA A 16 7.88 15.11 -21.36
CA ALA A 16 7.54 13.69 -21.46
C ALA A 16 6.63 13.39 -22.66
N ILE A 17 5.68 14.28 -22.98
CA ILE A 17 4.80 14.12 -24.14
C ILE A 17 5.59 14.19 -25.46
N VAL A 18 6.50 15.16 -25.60
CA VAL A 18 7.37 15.25 -26.78
C VAL A 18 8.25 14.00 -26.92
N ALA A 19 8.86 13.55 -25.82
CA ALA A 19 9.68 12.35 -25.82
C ALA A 19 8.88 11.08 -26.19
N GLN A 20 7.66 10.95 -25.66
CA GLN A 20 6.75 9.85 -26.01
C GLN A 20 6.36 9.90 -27.49
N ALA A 21 6.03 11.08 -28.01
CA ALA A 21 5.66 11.28 -29.40
C ALA A 21 6.78 10.90 -30.37
N ARG A 22 7.99 11.40 -30.13
CA ARG A 22 9.17 11.06 -30.96
C ARG A 22 9.47 9.57 -30.92
N ARG A 23 9.34 8.92 -29.77
CA ARG A 23 9.58 7.48 -29.63
C ARG A 23 8.59 6.65 -30.42
N LEU A 24 7.29 6.92 -30.28
CA LEU A 24 6.26 6.15 -30.97
C LEU A 24 6.37 6.33 -32.49
N THR A 25 6.55 7.57 -32.94
CA THR A 25 6.64 7.89 -34.37
C THR A 25 7.94 7.42 -35.04
N ALA A 26 9.04 7.28 -34.29
CA ALA A 26 10.28 6.68 -34.78
C ALA A 26 10.13 5.22 -35.23
N ALA A 27 9.08 4.52 -34.76
CA ALA A 27 8.77 3.16 -35.20
C ALA A 27 7.92 3.11 -36.49
N GLY A 28 7.57 4.26 -37.08
CA GLY A 28 6.71 4.35 -38.27
C GLY A 28 5.21 4.47 -37.95
N ASP A 29 4.86 4.53 -36.66
CA ASP A 29 3.50 4.78 -36.18
C ASP A 29 3.14 6.27 -36.18
N CYS A 30 1.86 6.55 -36.00
CA CYS A 30 1.31 7.90 -35.97
C CYS A 30 0.75 8.24 -34.59
N LEU A 31 0.62 9.53 -34.29
CA LEU A 31 0.12 10.03 -33.02
C LEU A 31 -0.83 11.20 -33.23
N SER A 32 -2.01 11.15 -32.61
CA SER A 32 -2.93 12.29 -32.49
C SER A 32 -3.02 12.72 -31.04
N ILE A 33 -2.65 13.96 -30.77
CA ILE A 33 -2.54 14.50 -29.42
C ILE A 33 -3.72 15.39 -29.10
N HIS A 34 -4.41 15.10 -28.00
CA HIS A 34 -5.29 16.04 -27.32
C HIS A 34 -4.62 16.49 -26.01
N PHE A 35 -4.26 17.77 -25.97
CA PHE A 35 -3.74 18.41 -24.78
C PHE A 35 -4.84 19.24 -24.11
N ASP A 36 -5.20 18.89 -22.88
CA ASP A 36 -6.34 19.44 -22.14
C ASP A 36 -6.38 20.98 -22.19
N ALA A 37 -7.55 21.57 -22.45
CA ALA A 37 -7.71 23.02 -22.50
C ALA A 37 -7.60 23.72 -21.13
N ARG A 38 -7.60 22.97 -20.01
CA ARG A 38 -7.27 23.45 -18.67
C ARG A 38 -5.77 23.59 -18.44
N ALA A 39 -4.96 22.87 -19.21
CA ALA A 39 -3.50 22.96 -19.12
C ALA A 39 -2.96 24.24 -19.78
N SER A 40 -1.75 24.62 -19.38
CA SER A 40 -1.08 25.86 -19.83
C SER A 40 -1.06 25.99 -21.36
N ALA A 41 -1.37 27.19 -21.86
CA ALA A 41 -1.24 27.49 -23.29
C ALA A 41 0.23 27.48 -23.73
N ALA A 42 1.16 27.82 -22.82
CA ALA A 42 2.59 27.77 -23.09
C ALA A 42 3.08 26.33 -23.26
N ASP A 43 2.63 25.40 -22.40
CA ASP A 43 2.97 23.97 -22.53
C ASP A 43 2.45 23.41 -23.85
N PHE A 44 1.23 23.78 -24.25
CA PHE A 44 0.68 23.36 -25.54
C PHE A 44 1.49 23.93 -26.72
N ALA A 45 1.88 25.21 -26.66
CA ALA A 45 2.69 25.83 -27.68
C ALA A 45 4.08 25.16 -27.78
N LYS A 46 4.69 24.81 -26.64
CA LYS A 46 5.94 24.06 -26.58
C LYS A 46 5.81 22.71 -27.29
N ILE A 47 4.81 21.89 -26.94
CA ILE A 47 4.58 20.58 -27.57
C ILE A 47 4.38 20.72 -29.08
N ARG A 48 3.59 21.72 -29.52
CA ARG A 48 3.37 21.97 -30.96
C ARG A 48 4.65 22.38 -31.68
N SER A 49 5.45 23.26 -31.06
CA SER A 49 6.72 23.73 -31.61
C SER A 49 7.71 22.59 -31.79
N GLU A 50 7.89 21.77 -30.74
CA GLU A 50 8.89 20.69 -30.73
C GLU A 50 8.53 19.47 -31.58
N LEU A 51 7.28 19.37 -32.02
CA LEU A 51 6.78 18.29 -32.88
C LEU A 51 6.34 18.81 -34.27
N ALA A 52 6.60 20.08 -34.59
CA ALA A 52 6.15 20.70 -35.83
C ALA A 52 6.76 20.06 -37.09
N ASP A 53 7.97 19.50 -36.96
CA ASP A 53 8.72 18.82 -38.00
C ASP A 53 8.33 17.35 -38.18
N ASN A 54 7.48 16.81 -37.30
CA ASN A 54 7.12 15.40 -37.32
C ASN A 54 5.82 15.15 -38.11
N PRO A 55 5.88 14.59 -39.34
CA PRO A 55 4.69 14.40 -40.18
C PRO A 55 3.75 13.31 -39.65
N ASN A 56 4.21 12.49 -38.70
CA ASN A 56 3.42 11.44 -38.07
C ASN A 56 2.73 11.92 -36.78
N VAL A 57 2.77 13.21 -36.49
CA VAL A 57 2.05 13.82 -35.36
C VAL A 57 0.97 14.77 -35.87
N THR A 58 -0.23 14.66 -35.29
CA THR A 58 -1.32 15.62 -35.47
C THR A 58 -1.90 16.01 -34.13
N PHE A 59 -2.71 17.06 -34.11
CA PHE A 59 -3.36 17.57 -32.91
C PHE A 59 -4.88 17.59 -33.10
N ALA A 60 -5.60 17.27 -32.04
CA ALA A 60 -7.05 17.45 -32.01
C ALA A 60 -7.40 18.90 -32.36
N ALA A 61 -8.31 19.09 -33.32
CA ALA A 61 -8.70 20.43 -33.80
C ALA A 61 -9.23 21.32 -32.67
N ARG A 62 -9.92 20.71 -31.69
CA ARG A 62 -10.45 21.40 -30.52
C ARG A 62 -9.94 20.80 -29.22
N ARG A 63 -9.26 21.63 -28.42
CA ARG A 63 -8.93 21.31 -27.02
C ARG A 63 -10.22 21.34 -26.18
N ARG A 64 -10.44 20.29 -25.40
CA ARG A 64 -11.57 20.14 -24.46
C ARG A 64 -11.04 20.29 -23.04
N LYS A 65 -11.83 20.91 -22.15
CA LYS A 65 -11.52 21.01 -20.71
C LYS A 65 -11.95 19.69 -20.06
N CYS A 66 -11.03 18.75 -19.86
CA CYS A 66 -11.40 17.40 -19.44
C CYS A 66 -11.52 17.31 -17.93
N GLY A 67 -12.64 16.78 -17.46
CA GLY A 67 -12.89 16.51 -16.04
C GLY A 67 -12.96 15.01 -15.81
N TRP A 68 -12.49 14.56 -14.66
CA TRP A 68 -12.59 13.15 -14.30
C TRP A 68 -14.07 12.72 -14.23
N GLY A 69 -14.39 11.62 -14.91
CA GLY A 69 -15.74 11.06 -14.97
C GLY A 69 -16.76 11.89 -15.77
N GLU A 70 -16.31 12.85 -16.57
CA GLU A 70 -17.18 13.69 -17.40
C GLU A 70 -17.19 13.27 -18.87
N TRP A 71 -18.26 13.65 -19.57
CA TRP A 71 -18.35 13.59 -21.04
C TRP A 71 -17.18 14.24 -21.77
N SER A 72 -16.53 15.24 -21.16
CA SER A 72 -15.41 15.96 -21.75
C SER A 72 -14.25 15.02 -22.15
N LEU A 73 -14.05 13.88 -21.47
CA LEU A 73 -13.07 12.85 -21.85
C LEU A 73 -13.45 12.10 -23.12
N VAL A 74 -14.73 11.72 -23.28
CA VAL A 74 -15.23 11.09 -24.52
C VAL A 74 -15.17 12.09 -25.67
N ALA A 75 -15.58 13.34 -25.43
CA ALA A 75 -15.49 14.39 -26.44
C ALA A 75 -14.04 14.63 -26.87
N ALA A 76 -13.08 14.68 -25.94
CA ALA A 76 -11.66 14.79 -26.25
C ALA A 76 -11.14 13.62 -27.10
N SER A 77 -11.56 12.41 -26.75
CA SER A 77 -11.24 11.18 -27.49
C SER A 77 -11.73 11.28 -28.94
N LEU A 78 -12.99 11.66 -29.15
CA LEU A 78 -13.57 11.79 -30.49
C LEU A 78 -12.87 12.86 -31.33
N GLU A 79 -12.49 14.01 -30.75
CA GLU A 79 -11.74 15.05 -31.44
C GLU A 79 -10.35 14.56 -31.89
N ALA A 80 -9.65 13.81 -31.04
CA ALA A 80 -8.36 13.24 -31.36
C ALA A 80 -8.46 12.12 -32.42
N ILE A 81 -9.50 11.29 -32.35
CA ILE A 81 -9.79 10.24 -33.34
C ILE A 81 -10.11 10.86 -34.70
N ARG A 82 -10.92 11.92 -34.76
CA ARG A 82 -11.21 12.65 -36.01
C ARG A 82 -9.94 13.25 -36.63
N ALA A 83 -9.07 13.84 -35.81
CA ALA A 83 -7.78 14.34 -36.29
C ALA A 83 -6.88 13.21 -36.81
N ALA A 84 -6.83 12.07 -36.11
CA ALA A 84 -6.03 10.91 -36.51
C ALA A 84 -6.51 10.28 -37.82
N THR A 85 -7.82 10.05 -37.95
CA THR A 85 -8.42 9.43 -39.14
C THR A 85 -8.23 10.28 -40.39
N ALA A 86 -8.33 11.60 -40.26
CA ALA A 86 -8.10 12.56 -41.35
C ALA A 86 -6.60 12.66 -41.73
N ALA A 87 -5.70 12.76 -40.75
CA ALA A 87 -4.28 12.94 -41.01
C ALA A 87 -3.57 11.65 -41.48
N PHE A 88 -4.05 10.48 -41.03
CA PHE A 88 -3.35 9.21 -41.22
C PHE A 88 -4.24 8.18 -41.95
N PRO A 89 -4.42 8.31 -43.28
CA PRO A 89 -5.28 7.42 -44.06
C PRO A 89 -4.77 5.97 -44.14
N ARG A 90 -3.51 5.72 -43.80
CA ARG A 90 -2.91 4.37 -43.78
C ARG A 90 -2.93 3.70 -42.40
N ALA A 91 -3.32 4.43 -41.35
CA ALA A 91 -3.42 3.85 -40.02
C ALA A 91 -4.50 2.74 -40.00
N THR A 92 -4.09 1.55 -39.59
CA THR A 92 -4.92 0.34 -39.53
C THR A 92 -5.58 0.15 -38.17
N HIS A 93 -4.90 0.59 -37.12
CA HIS A 93 -5.31 0.43 -35.72
C HIS A 93 -5.21 1.78 -35.01
N PHE A 94 -6.10 2.01 -34.05
CA PHE A 94 -6.20 3.21 -33.25
C PHE A 94 -6.10 2.80 -31.78
N TYR A 95 -5.10 3.32 -31.08
CA TYR A 95 -4.80 2.86 -29.72
C TYR A 95 -4.87 4.05 -28.75
N MET A 96 -5.87 4.03 -27.87
CA MET A 96 -6.05 5.01 -26.79
C MET A 96 -4.97 4.91 -25.71
N LEU A 97 -4.27 6.02 -25.45
CA LEU A 97 -3.22 6.16 -24.44
C LEU A 97 -3.38 7.46 -23.63
N SER A 98 -2.72 7.48 -22.47
CA SER A 98 -2.46 8.71 -21.71
C SER A 98 -0.96 9.02 -21.66
N GLY A 99 -0.62 10.23 -21.25
CA GLY A 99 0.78 10.62 -20.99
C GLY A 99 1.48 9.77 -19.92
N ASP A 100 0.71 9.03 -19.13
CA ASP A 100 1.20 8.12 -18.08
C ASP A 100 1.41 6.67 -18.57
N CYS A 101 1.13 6.39 -19.84
CA CYS A 101 1.29 5.08 -20.46
C CYS A 101 2.69 4.91 -21.05
N MET A 102 3.30 3.74 -20.87
CA MET A 102 4.57 3.39 -21.51
C MET A 102 4.48 2.02 -22.18
N PRO A 103 5.16 1.82 -23.32
CA PRO A 103 5.20 0.53 -23.99
C PRO A 103 5.96 -0.48 -23.12
N VAL A 104 5.47 -1.72 -23.07
CA VAL A 104 6.13 -2.85 -22.41
C VAL A 104 6.55 -3.94 -23.40
N LYS A 105 6.31 -3.69 -24.68
CA LYS A 105 6.75 -4.49 -25.83
C LYS A 105 7.41 -3.60 -26.87
N SER A 106 8.21 -4.18 -27.76
CA SER A 106 8.74 -3.49 -28.94
C SER A 106 7.63 -3.17 -29.94
N ALA A 107 7.81 -2.16 -30.78
CA ALA A 107 6.91 -1.84 -31.88
C ALA A 107 6.73 -3.03 -32.85
N GLU A 108 7.82 -3.74 -33.17
CA GLU A 108 7.81 -4.94 -34.01
C GLU A 108 6.84 -6.00 -33.46
N TYR A 109 6.96 -6.32 -32.17
CA TYR A 109 6.02 -7.22 -31.47
C TYR A 109 4.58 -6.71 -31.53
N ALA A 110 4.35 -5.41 -31.26
CA ALA A 110 3.01 -4.83 -31.30
C ALA A 110 2.37 -4.93 -32.69
N HIS A 111 3.14 -4.66 -33.75
CA HIS A 111 2.69 -4.79 -35.14
C HIS A 111 2.39 -6.24 -35.49
N ALA A 112 3.25 -7.19 -35.11
CA ALA A 112 3.03 -8.61 -35.34
C ALA A 112 1.78 -9.12 -34.59
N PHE A 113 1.62 -8.72 -33.33
CA PHE A 113 0.46 -9.08 -32.50
C PHE A 113 -0.85 -8.58 -33.11
N LEU A 114 -0.91 -7.31 -33.54
CA LEU A 114 -2.11 -6.74 -34.17
C LEU A 114 -2.32 -7.25 -35.60
N ALA A 115 -1.30 -7.74 -36.28
CA ALA A 115 -1.42 -8.35 -37.60
C ALA A 115 -1.96 -9.79 -37.54
N ALA A 116 -1.80 -10.47 -36.40
CA ALA A 116 -2.15 -11.88 -36.25
C ALA A 116 -3.66 -12.15 -36.27
N GLU A 117 -4.46 -11.21 -35.75
CA GLU A 117 -5.91 -11.35 -35.70
C GLU A 117 -6.60 -10.05 -36.14
N ASP A 118 -7.60 -10.17 -37.03
CA ASP A 118 -8.45 -9.04 -37.43
C ASP A 118 -9.57 -8.83 -36.41
N VAL A 119 -9.24 -8.28 -35.25
CA VAL A 119 -10.16 -8.08 -34.12
C VAL A 119 -9.94 -6.75 -33.39
N ASP A 120 -10.97 -6.29 -32.70
CA ASP A 120 -10.95 -5.13 -31.80
C ASP A 120 -10.67 -5.55 -30.36
N TYR A 121 -9.74 -4.85 -29.70
CA TYR A 121 -9.41 -5.08 -28.29
C TYR A 121 -10.05 -3.98 -27.43
N ILE A 122 -11.20 -4.31 -26.85
CA ILE A 122 -11.94 -3.43 -25.96
C ILE A 122 -12.63 -4.25 -24.88
N GLU A 123 -12.25 -4.01 -23.62
CA GLU A 123 -12.90 -4.64 -22.49
C GLU A 123 -14.36 -4.17 -22.42
N SER A 124 -15.28 -5.13 -22.53
CA SER A 124 -16.72 -4.84 -22.59
C SER A 124 -17.50 -5.98 -21.94
N VAL A 125 -17.94 -5.74 -20.72
CA VAL A 125 -18.87 -6.60 -19.97
C VAL A 125 -20.24 -5.93 -19.89
N ASP A 126 -21.28 -6.73 -19.64
CA ASP A 126 -22.62 -6.20 -19.44
C ASP A 126 -22.63 -5.19 -18.28
N TYR A 127 -23.30 -4.06 -18.48
CA TYR A 127 -23.30 -2.97 -17.50
C TYR A 127 -23.93 -3.37 -16.16
N PHE A 128 -25.02 -4.15 -16.20
CA PHE A 128 -25.80 -4.49 -15.02
C PHE A 128 -25.37 -5.83 -14.43
N ASP A 129 -25.13 -6.83 -15.29
CA ASP A 129 -24.87 -8.20 -14.86
C ASP A 129 -23.37 -8.54 -14.79
N GLY A 130 -22.50 -7.72 -15.38
CA GLY A 130 -21.07 -7.99 -15.51
C GLY A 130 -20.25 -7.83 -14.23
N GLY A 131 -20.84 -7.29 -13.16
CA GLY A 131 -20.18 -7.13 -11.85
C GLY A 131 -18.91 -6.25 -11.90
N TRP A 132 -18.78 -5.38 -12.90
CA TRP A 132 -17.66 -4.45 -13.07
C TRP A 132 -17.64 -3.39 -11.96
N ILE A 133 -18.80 -2.80 -11.69
CA ILE A 133 -18.98 -1.83 -10.63
C ILE A 133 -19.14 -2.59 -9.31
N LYS A 134 -18.11 -2.54 -8.46
CA LYS A 134 -18.11 -3.24 -7.16
C LYS A 134 -18.85 -2.46 -6.06
N THR A 135 -18.81 -1.13 -6.12
CA THR A 135 -19.37 -0.25 -5.09
C THR A 135 -19.88 1.07 -5.69
N GLY A 136 -20.84 1.71 -5.01
CA GLY A 136 -21.37 3.02 -5.37
C GLY A 136 -22.50 2.98 -6.40
N PHE A 137 -22.69 4.10 -7.12
CA PHE A 137 -23.73 4.23 -8.15
C PHE A 137 -23.54 3.22 -9.27
N VAL A 138 -24.62 2.55 -9.67
CA VAL A 138 -24.65 1.62 -10.81
C VAL A 138 -25.65 2.16 -11.82
N GLU A 139 -26.94 1.89 -11.63
CA GLU A 139 -28.01 2.39 -12.51
C GLU A 139 -28.04 3.93 -12.50
N GLU A 140 -27.77 4.55 -11.34
CA GLU A 140 -27.82 5.99 -11.14
C GLU A 140 -26.85 6.76 -12.04
N ARG A 141 -25.75 6.13 -12.48
CA ARG A 141 -24.82 6.75 -13.44
C ARG A 141 -25.49 7.03 -14.78
N LEU A 142 -26.46 6.18 -15.16
CA LEU A 142 -27.15 6.20 -16.44
C LEU A 142 -28.47 6.96 -16.38
N ILE A 143 -29.30 6.72 -15.36
CA ILE A 143 -30.69 7.22 -15.32
C ILE A 143 -30.82 8.65 -14.78
N TYR A 144 -29.81 9.18 -14.09
CA TYR A 144 -29.76 10.57 -13.65
C TYR A 144 -28.74 11.37 -14.46
N ARG A 145 -28.95 12.68 -14.51
CA ARG A 145 -28.10 13.61 -15.27
C ARG A 145 -27.05 14.19 -14.32
N HIS A 146 -25.78 13.96 -14.64
CA HIS A 146 -24.64 14.37 -13.85
C HIS A 146 -23.99 15.62 -14.43
N PHE A 147 -24.54 16.79 -14.10
CA PHE A 147 -24.10 18.08 -14.63
C PHE A 147 -22.87 18.67 -13.97
N PHE A 148 -22.54 18.21 -12.75
CA PHE A 148 -21.45 18.73 -11.95
C PHE A 148 -20.34 17.69 -11.84
N ASN A 149 -19.09 18.13 -11.74
CA ASN A 149 -17.98 17.21 -11.51
C ASN A 149 -17.96 16.75 -10.04
N GLU A 150 -17.95 15.43 -9.80
CA GLU A 150 -17.94 14.87 -8.44
C GLU A 150 -16.69 15.30 -7.65
N ARG A 151 -15.51 15.31 -8.29
CA ARG A 151 -14.24 15.66 -7.62
C ARG A 151 -14.07 17.16 -7.37
N GLN A 152 -14.59 18.02 -8.25
CA GLN A 152 -14.44 19.47 -8.11
C GLN A 152 -15.56 20.13 -7.31
N ARG A 153 -16.79 19.62 -7.43
CA ARG A 153 -18.01 20.24 -6.88
C ARG A 153 -18.89 19.19 -6.20
N LYS A 154 -18.29 18.45 -5.27
CA LYS A 154 -18.91 17.31 -4.57
C LYS A 154 -20.30 17.63 -4.02
N TRP A 155 -20.45 18.75 -3.30
CA TRP A 155 -21.74 19.16 -2.72
C TRP A 155 -22.84 19.34 -3.78
N LEU A 156 -22.54 20.02 -4.90
CA LEU A 156 -23.49 20.24 -5.99
C LEU A 156 -23.84 18.94 -6.72
N PHE A 157 -22.86 18.04 -6.89
CA PHE A 157 -23.07 16.72 -7.49
C PHE A 157 -24.13 15.93 -6.72
N TYR A 158 -23.90 15.72 -5.42
CA TYR A 158 -24.83 14.94 -4.59
C TYR A 158 -26.17 15.65 -4.38
N ARG A 159 -26.19 16.99 -4.22
CA ARG A 159 -27.46 17.74 -4.11
C ARG A 159 -28.30 17.66 -5.39
N SER A 160 -27.66 17.75 -6.56
CA SER A 160 -28.35 17.61 -7.85
C SER A 160 -28.90 16.21 -8.05
N PHE A 161 -28.17 15.18 -7.62
CA PHE A 161 -28.64 13.80 -7.62
C PHE A 161 -29.84 13.61 -6.69
N GLU A 162 -29.76 14.02 -5.42
CA GLU A 162 -30.85 13.87 -4.46
C GLU A 162 -32.11 14.63 -4.89
N MET A 163 -31.95 15.82 -5.48
CA MET A 163 -33.07 16.58 -6.03
C MET A 163 -33.73 15.85 -7.21
N GLN A 164 -32.95 15.29 -8.14
CA GLN A 164 -33.51 14.49 -9.25
C GLN A 164 -34.23 13.25 -8.75
N LYS A 165 -33.71 12.60 -7.70
CA LYS A 165 -34.34 11.44 -7.05
C LYS A 165 -35.65 11.83 -6.38
N TRP A 166 -35.66 12.92 -5.60
CA TRP A 166 -36.87 13.44 -4.94
C TRP A 166 -37.96 13.83 -5.94
N LEU A 167 -37.58 14.45 -7.06
CA LEU A 167 -38.50 14.83 -8.14
C LEU A 167 -38.86 13.69 -9.12
N GLY A 168 -38.29 12.49 -8.95
CA GLY A 168 -38.55 11.36 -9.86
C GLY A 168 -38.04 11.55 -11.30
N LEU A 169 -37.02 12.39 -11.53
CA LEU A 169 -36.53 12.80 -12.87
C LEU A 169 -35.66 11.75 -13.58
N LYS A 170 -35.95 10.46 -13.38
CA LYS A 170 -35.27 9.36 -14.06
C LYS A 170 -35.48 9.46 -15.57
N ARG A 171 -34.41 9.32 -16.36
CA ARG A 171 -34.49 9.18 -17.82
C ARG A 171 -34.42 7.72 -18.24
N LYS A 172 -35.01 7.40 -19.38
CA LYS A 172 -34.87 6.07 -20.00
C LYS A 172 -33.49 5.94 -20.65
N VAL A 173 -32.89 4.76 -20.50
CA VAL A 173 -31.72 4.34 -21.29
C VAL A 173 -32.19 4.02 -22.72
N PRO A 174 -31.40 4.32 -23.78
CA PRO A 174 -31.75 3.95 -25.14
C PRO A 174 -32.02 2.45 -25.25
N GLN A 175 -33.23 2.06 -25.66
CA GLN A 175 -33.72 0.67 -25.61
C GLN A 175 -33.10 -0.23 -26.68
N ASP A 176 -32.61 0.38 -27.76
CA ASP A 176 -31.95 -0.27 -28.89
C ASP A 176 -30.47 -0.58 -28.60
N LEU A 177 -29.93 -0.12 -27.48
CA LEU A 177 -28.55 -0.30 -27.08
C LEU A 177 -28.45 -1.15 -25.80
N GLN A 178 -27.70 -2.24 -25.89
CA GLN A 178 -27.23 -2.93 -24.69
C GLN A 178 -26.07 -2.14 -24.09
N MET A 179 -26.27 -1.61 -22.87
CA MET A 179 -25.22 -0.87 -22.19
C MET A 179 -24.09 -1.82 -21.80
N MET A 180 -22.86 -1.39 -22.11
CA MET A 180 -21.64 -2.11 -21.76
C MET A 180 -20.73 -1.23 -20.92
N ILE A 181 -19.84 -1.85 -20.15
CA ILE A 181 -18.83 -1.16 -19.35
C ILE A 181 -17.48 -1.89 -19.40
N GLY A 182 -16.39 -1.16 -19.20
CA GLY A 182 -15.04 -1.72 -19.11
C GLY A 182 -13.97 -0.63 -19.06
N SER A 183 -12.71 -1.02 -19.24
CA SER A 183 -11.60 -0.06 -19.25
C SER A 183 -11.72 1.01 -20.35
N GLN A 184 -11.39 2.26 -20.01
CA GLN A 184 -11.22 3.37 -20.97
C GLN A 184 -10.19 3.06 -22.08
N TRP A 185 -9.23 2.18 -21.82
CA TRP A 185 -8.10 1.91 -22.71
C TRP A 185 -8.43 0.77 -23.69
N TRP A 186 -8.45 1.07 -24.98
CA TRP A 186 -8.76 0.13 -26.05
C TRP A 186 -7.79 0.28 -27.24
N CYS A 187 -7.75 -0.75 -28.09
CA CYS A 187 -7.14 -0.71 -29.41
C CYS A 187 -8.16 -1.20 -30.44
N LEU A 188 -8.60 -0.31 -31.33
CA LEU A 188 -9.67 -0.56 -32.29
C LEU A 188 -9.14 -0.44 -33.72
N ARG A 189 -9.69 -1.24 -34.62
CA ARG A 189 -9.36 -1.20 -36.04
C ARG A 189 -9.96 0.03 -36.70
N ARG A 190 -9.39 0.44 -37.84
CA ARG A 190 -9.86 1.58 -38.62
C ARG A 190 -11.35 1.51 -38.93
N ARG A 191 -11.84 0.37 -39.44
CA ARG A 191 -13.25 0.19 -39.79
C ARG A 191 -14.19 0.44 -38.61
N THR A 192 -13.80 -0.03 -37.43
CA THR A 192 -14.55 0.15 -36.19
C THR A 192 -14.56 1.61 -35.77
N ILE A 193 -13.43 2.29 -35.87
CA ILE A 193 -13.34 3.73 -35.61
C ILE A 193 -14.20 4.55 -36.56
N GLU A 194 -14.15 4.27 -37.85
CA GLU A 194 -14.98 4.96 -38.85
C GLU A 194 -16.48 4.74 -38.58
N ALA A 195 -16.89 3.50 -38.25
CA ALA A 195 -18.25 3.20 -37.86
C ALA A 195 -18.68 3.93 -36.56
N VAL A 196 -17.79 4.02 -35.55
CA VAL A 196 -18.05 4.78 -34.31
C VAL A 196 -18.22 6.27 -34.60
N LEU A 197 -17.40 6.83 -35.50
CA LEU A 197 -17.51 8.24 -35.88
C LEU A 197 -18.81 8.54 -36.63
N ASP A 198 -19.20 7.67 -37.56
CA ASP A 198 -20.47 7.76 -38.30
C ASP A 198 -21.67 7.64 -37.35
N PHE A 199 -21.63 6.67 -36.43
CA PHE A 199 -22.63 6.54 -35.37
C PHE A 199 -22.73 7.80 -34.51
N ALA A 200 -21.61 8.41 -34.11
CA ALA A 200 -21.60 9.63 -33.32
C ALA A 200 -22.15 10.85 -34.08
N ASP A 201 -22.06 10.85 -35.41
CA ASP A 201 -22.61 11.91 -36.27
C ASP A 201 -24.11 11.73 -36.53
N THR A 202 -24.57 10.48 -36.69
CA THR A 202 -25.96 10.13 -36.98
C THR A 202 -26.83 10.09 -35.71
N ARG A 203 -26.40 9.40 -34.65
CA ARG A 203 -27.16 9.16 -33.40
C ARG A 203 -26.94 10.25 -32.35
N ARG A 204 -27.39 11.47 -32.68
CA ARG A 204 -27.30 12.64 -31.78
C ARG A 204 -28.05 12.46 -30.46
N ASP A 205 -29.09 11.63 -30.43
CA ASP A 205 -29.82 11.23 -29.23
C ASP A 205 -28.90 10.50 -28.22
N VAL A 206 -28.11 9.53 -28.70
CA VAL A 206 -27.16 8.77 -27.88
C VAL A 206 -26.03 9.66 -27.38
N MET A 207 -25.54 10.58 -28.23
CA MET A 207 -24.54 11.57 -27.83
C MET A 207 -25.04 12.47 -26.69
N ARG A 208 -26.30 12.94 -26.76
CA ARG A 208 -26.93 13.73 -25.68
C ARG A 208 -27.12 12.92 -24.41
N PHE A 209 -27.43 11.63 -24.53
CA PHE A 209 -27.53 10.72 -23.39
C PHE A 209 -26.19 10.64 -22.65
N PHE A 210 -25.11 10.23 -23.33
CA PHE A 210 -23.80 10.11 -22.70
C PHE A 210 -23.19 11.44 -22.25
N ALA A 211 -23.61 12.57 -22.85
CA ALA A 211 -23.16 13.91 -22.45
C ALA A 211 -23.47 14.27 -20.98
N THR A 212 -24.41 13.57 -20.36
CA THR A 212 -24.81 13.78 -18.95
C THR A 212 -24.76 12.48 -18.13
N THR A 213 -24.13 11.43 -18.66
CA THR A 213 -23.82 10.18 -17.95
C THR A 213 -22.57 10.38 -17.10
N TRP A 214 -22.50 9.76 -15.92
CA TRP A 214 -21.29 9.77 -15.10
C TRP A 214 -20.32 8.65 -15.49
N ILE A 215 -19.03 8.99 -15.60
CA ILE A 215 -17.94 8.12 -16.08
C ILE A 215 -18.29 7.51 -17.46
N PRO A 216 -18.65 8.34 -18.45
CA PRO A 216 -19.04 7.84 -19.78
C PRO A 216 -17.84 7.28 -20.56
N ASP A 217 -16.61 7.61 -20.16
CA ASP A 217 -15.36 7.12 -20.75
C ASP A 217 -15.13 5.61 -20.56
N GLU A 218 -15.80 4.99 -19.58
CA GLU A 218 -15.79 3.54 -19.35
C GLU A 218 -17.01 2.80 -19.94
N THR A 219 -17.96 3.51 -20.57
CA THR A 219 -19.19 2.89 -21.11
C THR A 219 -19.52 3.26 -22.56
N PHE A 220 -19.17 4.45 -23.02
CA PHE A 220 -19.54 4.95 -24.35
C PHE A 220 -18.97 4.09 -25.48
N PHE A 221 -17.65 3.92 -25.54
CA PHE A 221 -17.00 3.14 -26.60
C PHE A 221 -17.36 1.66 -26.49
N GLN A 222 -17.46 1.14 -25.27
CA GLN A 222 -17.81 -0.25 -24.98
C GLN A 222 -19.20 -0.57 -25.51
N THR A 223 -20.17 0.32 -25.26
CA THR A 223 -21.56 0.19 -25.71
C THR A 223 -21.63 0.27 -27.24
N ILE A 224 -21.01 1.30 -27.83
CA ILE A 224 -21.12 1.53 -29.28
C ILE A 224 -20.39 0.45 -30.07
N VAL A 225 -19.16 0.07 -29.68
CA VAL A 225 -18.42 -0.97 -30.39
C VAL A 225 -19.16 -2.30 -30.31
N ARG A 226 -19.73 -2.65 -29.14
CA ARG A 226 -20.51 -3.88 -28.99
C ARG A 226 -21.82 -3.88 -29.78
N HIS A 227 -22.39 -2.70 -30.04
CA HIS A 227 -23.57 -2.54 -30.87
C HIS A 227 -23.26 -2.63 -32.37
N LEU A 228 -22.11 -2.11 -32.81
CA LEU A 228 -21.75 -2.01 -34.22
C LEU A 228 -20.98 -3.22 -34.76
N ILE A 229 -20.19 -3.89 -33.92
CA ILE A 229 -19.22 -4.89 -34.35
C ILE A 229 -19.64 -6.30 -33.89
N PRO A 230 -19.57 -7.32 -34.77
CA PRO A 230 -19.85 -8.70 -34.39
C PRO A 230 -19.00 -9.19 -33.23
N ARG A 231 -19.60 -9.98 -32.33
CA ARG A 231 -18.92 -10.46 -31.12
C ARG A 231 -17.65 -11.27 -31.41
N GLN A 232 -17.60 -12.00 -32.52
CA GLN A 232 -16.42 -12.81 -32.89
C GLN A 232 -15.20 -11.94 -33.22
N GLU A 233 -15.43 -10.70 -33.63
CA GLU A 233 -14.40 -9.72 -33.96
C GLU A 233 -13.99 -8.86 -32.76
N ILE A 234 -14.48 -9.15 -31.56
CA ILE A 234 -14.14 -8.42 -30.33
C ILE A 234 -13.41 -9.35 -29.38
N ARG A 235 -12.26 -8.92 -28.90
CA ARG A 235 -11.58 -9.49 -27.73
C ARG A 235 -11.87 -8.59 -26.54
N SER A 236 -12.65 -9.10 -25.59
CA SER A 236 -13.06 -8.36 -24.39
C SER A 236 -11.92 -8.25 -23.37
N ARG A 237 -10.88 -7.50 -23.71
CA ARG A 237 -9.74 -7.15 -22.86
C ARG A 237 -9.10 -5.85 -23.34
N THR A 238 -8.35 -5.21 -22.46
CA THR A 238 -7.45 -4.13 -22.84
C THR A 238 -6.06 -4.66 -23.17
N LEU A 239 -5.33 -3.98 -24.06
CA LEU A 239 -3.91 -4.22 -24.31
C LEU A 239 -3.00 -3.37 -23.40
N THR A 240 -3.59 -2.60 -22.49
CA THR A 240 -2.88 -1.78 -21.51
C THR A 240 -2.96 -2.42 -20.14
N PHE A 241 -1.83 -2.90 -19.63
CA PHE A 241 -1.72 -3.45 -18.28
C PHE A 241 -1.98 -2.38 -17.23
N LEU A 242 -2.95 -2.66 -16.36
CA LEU A 242 -3.40 -1.80 -15.27
C LEU A 242 -3.49 -2.65 -14.01
N MET A 243 -3.10 -2.07 -12.88
CA MET A 243 -3.35 -2.65 -11.56
C MET A 243 -4.06 -1.62 -10.70
N PHE A 244 -5.02 -2.12 -9.91
CA PHE A 244 -5.75 -1.33 -8.94
C PHE A 244 -5.52 -1.95 -7.55
N SER A 245 -5.46 -1.10 -6.53
CA SER A 245 -5.50 -1.55 -5.15
C SER A 245 -6.88 -2.11 -4.82
N ASP A 246 -6.99 -2.79 -3.67
CA ASP A 246 -8.28 -3.30 -3.18
C ASP A 246 -9.32 -2.18 -2.92
N TYR A 247 -8.86 -0.92 -2.84
CA TYR A 247 -9.70 0.27 -2.70
C TYR A 247 -10.05 0.93 -4.05
N GLY A 248 -9.74 0.27 -5.18
CA GLY A 248 -10.03 0.77 -6.52
C GLY A 248 -9.12 1.92 -6.99
N MET A 249 -7.99 2.14 -6.32
CA MET A 249 -7.03 3.19 -6.70
C MET A 249 -5.98 2.63 -7.67
N PRO A 250 -5.65 3.31 -8.79
CA PRO A 250 -4.63 2.85 -9.71
C PRO A 250 -3.24 2.84 -9.06
N ILE A 251 -2.47 1.79 -9.31
CA ILE A 251 -1.12 1.61 -8.78
C ILE A 251 -0.08 2.21 -9.73
N ASN A 252 0.98 2.79 -9.16
CA ASN A 252 2.14 3.27 -9.91
C ASN A 252 3.24 2.21 -9.99
N PHE A 253 3.86 2.08 -11.16
CA PHE A 253 5.02 1.21 -11.38
C PHE A 253 6.35 1.99 -11.24
N TYR A 254 7.35 1.37 -10.59
CA TYR A 254 8.66 1.94 -10.28
C TYR A 254 9.79 1.14 -10.94
N ASN A 255 11.05 1.55 -10.76
CA ASN A 255 12.23 1.01 -11.47
C ASN A 255 12.39 -0.51 -11.37
N ASP A 256 12.00 -1.10 -10.26
CA ASP A 256 12.05 -2.55 -9.96
C ASP A 256 10.99 -3.37 -10.70
N HIS A 257 9.96 -2.75 -11.29
CA HIS A 257 8.88 -3.46 -11.97
C HIS A 257 9.14 -3.76 -13.46
N HIS A 258 10.34 -3.50 -13.99
CA HIS A 258 10.62 -3.71 -15.42
C HIS A 258 10.27 -5.12 -15.90
N ASP A 259 10.82 -6.15 -15.26
CA ASP A 259 10.67 -7.53 -15.74
C ASP A 259 9.25 -8.06 -15.55
N LEU A 260 8.59 -7.64 -14.46
CA LEU A 260 7.16 -7.86 -14.25
C LEU A 260 6.36 -7.35 -15.45
N LEU A 261 6.60 -6.11 -15.88
CA LEU A 261 5.88 -5.47 -16.98
C LEU A 261 6.12 -6.17 -18.33
N LEU A 262 7.36 -6.60 -18.59
CA LEU A 262 7.71 -7.32 -19.82
C LEU A 262 7.10 -8.73 -19.88
N ALA A 263 6.77 -9.32 -18.73
CA ALA A 263 6.16 -10.64 -18.64
C ALA A 263 4.63 -10.64 -18.82
N GLN A 264 3.98 -9.47 -18.84
CA GLN A 264 2.51 -9.37 -18.99
C GLN A 264 2.08 -9.54 -20.45
N ASP A 265 0.89 -10.10 -20.66
CA ASP A 265 0.25 -10.15 -21.97
C ASP A 265 -0.42 -8.81 -22.31
N ALA A 266 0.40 -7.78 -22.45
CA ALA A 266 -0.04 -6.42 -22.76
C ALA A 266 1.01 -5.72 -23.63
N LEU A 267 0.59 -4.73 -24.40
CA LEU A 267 1.49 -3.90 -25.22
C LEU A 267 2.00 -2.68 -24.47
N PHE A 268 1.16 -2.12 -23.59
CA PHE A 268 1.49 -0.95 -22.76
C PHE A 268 1.19 -1.23 -21.29
N ALA A 269 1.72 -0.40 -20.40
CA ALA A 269 1.36 -0.39 -18.99
C ALA A 269 1.03 1.02 -18.49
N ARG A 270 0.16 1.08 -17.48
CA ARG A 270 -0.26 2.31 -16.80
C ARG A 270 -0.54 2.03 -15.31
N LYS A 271 -0.05 2.84 -14.37
CA LYS A 271 0.64 4.13 -14.53
C LYS A 271 2.12 4.02 -14.18
N ILE A 272 3.00 4.53 -15.02
CA ILE A 272 4.43 4.62 -14.67
C ILE A 272 4.62 5.84 -13.76
N SER A 273 5.31 5.67 -12.61
CA SER A 273 5.58 6.77 -11.69
C SER A 273 6.42 7.86 -12.38
N PRO A 274 6.15 9.16 -12.12
CA PRO A 274 6.98 10.25 -12.61
C PRO A 274 8.47 10.08 -12.26
N GLU A 275 8.75 9.56 -11.06
CA GLU A 275 10.06 9.36 -10.46
C GLU A 275 10.81 8.13 -11.01
N ALA A 276 10.14 7.24 -11.74
CA ALA A 276 10.71 6.02 -12.31
C ALA A 276 11.55 6.27 -13.58
N ALA A 277 12.58 7.12 -13.49
CA ALA A 277 13.38 7.58 -14.63
C ALA A 277 14.12 6.43 -15.35
N GLU A 278 14.65 5.47 -14.60
CA GLU A 278 15.34 4.30 -15.17
C GLU A 278 14.35 3.42 -15.93
N LEU A 279 13.19 3.12 -15.33
CA LEU A 279 12.14 2.34 -16.00
C LEU A 279 11.71 3.00 -17.31
N LYS A 280 11.41 4.31 -17.27
CA LYS A 280 11.01 5.06 -18.46
C LYS A 280 12.06 5.00 -19.57
N THR A 281 13.34 5.09 -19.20
CA THR A 281 14.46 5.01 -20.14
C THR A 281 14.56 3.61 -20.75
N ARG A 282 14.47 2.56 -19.94
CA ARG A 282 14.54 1.15 -20.38
C ARG A 282 13.37 0.79 -21.31
N LEU A 283 12.15 1.08 -20.89
CA LEU A 283 10.94 0.89 -21.72
C LEU A 283 10.99 1.73 -23.00
N GLY A 284 11.60 2.91 -22.92
CA GLY A 284 11.80 3.77 -24.07
C GLY A 284 12.70 3.14 -25.13
N LYS A 285 13.84 2.59 -24.72
CA LYS A 285 14.76 1.85 -25.60
C LYS A 285 14.14 0.55 -26.11
N LEU A 286 13.33 -0.13 -25.29
CA LEU A 286 12.64 -1.36 -25.65
C LEU A 286 11.71 -1.19 -26.84
N TYR A 287 10.97 -0.08 -26.92
CA TYR A 287 9.99 0.12 -28.00
C TYR A 287 10.64 0.09 -29.39
N SER A 288 11.85 0.66 -29.51
CA SER A 288 12.61 0.70 -30.76
C SER A 288 13.51 -0.52 -30.99
N ALA A 289 13.55 -1.47 -30.06
CA ALA A 289 14.35 -2.69 -30.20
C ALA A 289 13.73 -3.63 -31.25
N LYS A 290 14.60 -4.35 -31.98
CA LYS A 290 14.20 -5.38 -32.95
C LYS A 290 14.66 -6.77 -32.51
N GLY A 291 13.97 -7.81 -32.95
CA GLY A 291 14.32 -9.21 -32.67
C GLY A 291 14.22 -9.58 -31.18
N LYS A 292 13.39 -8.87 -30.41
CA LYS A 292 13.17 -9.16 -28.99
C LYS A 292 12.12 -10.23 -28.82
N GLU A 293 12.50 -11.33 -28.17
CA GLU A 293 11.56 -12.34 -27.71
C GLU A 293 11.04 -11.97 -26.32
N PHE A 294 9.73 -12.16 -26.12
CA PHE A 294 9.05 -11.91 -24.85
C PHE A 294 8.49 -13.22 -24.31
N ARG A 295 8.88 -13.58 -23.08
CA ARG A 295 8.28 -14.70 -22.36
C ARG A 295 7.08 -14.18 -21.58
N ILE A 296 5.89 -14.55 -22.02
CA ILE A 296 4.63 -14.09 -21.43
C ILE A 296 4.21 -15.09 -20.36
N SER A 297 4.14 -14.64 -19.11
CA SER A 297 3.54 -15.40 -17.99
C SER A 297 2.12 -14.91 -17.67
N ASP A 298 1.86 -13.61 -17.85
CA ASP A 298 0.62 -12.93 -17.49
C ASP A 298 0.19 -13.08 -16.02
N GLU A 299 1.16 -13.39 -15.14
CA GLU A 299 0.90 -13.67 -13.72
C GLU A 299 0.81 -12.40 -12.85
N GLY A 300 1.07 -11.22 -13.41
CA GLY A 300 1.32 -10.01 -12.61
C GLY A 300 0.14 -9.59 -11.73
N ARG A 301 -1.09 -9.75 -12.22
CA ARG A 301 -2.31 -9.49 -11.43
C ARG A 301 -2.46 -10.49 -10.28
N ASN A 302 -2.27 -11.77 -10.55
CA ASN A 302 -2.41 -12.83 -9.56
C ASN A 302 -1.34 -12.74 -8.48
N LEU A 303 -0.08 -12.53 -8.89
CA LEU A 303 1.04 -12.30 -7.99
C LEU A 303 0.78 -11.07 -7.12
N PHE A 304 0.34 -9.95 -7.71
CA PHE A 304 0.04 -8.75 -6.92
C PHE A 304 -1.08 -8.98 -5.90
N HIS A 305 -2.18 -9.63 -6.28
CA HIS A 305 -3.26 -9.96 -5.34
C HIS A 305 -2.79 -10.89 -4.23
N TYR A 306 -1.98 -11.90 -4.57
CA TYR A 306 -1.38 -12.81 -3.60
C TYR A 306 -0.47 -12.07 -2.62
N LEU A 307 0.49 -11.27 -3.12
CA LEU A 307 1.41 -10.49 -2.29
C LEU A 307 0.65 -9.46 -1.43
N THR A 308 -0.38 -8.81 -1.97
CA THR A 308 -1.19 -7.84 -1.22
C THR A 308 -1.96 -8.50 -0.08
N ARG A 309 -2.58 -9.66 -0.33
CA ARG A 309 -3.21 -10.47 0.73
C ARG A 309 -2.21 -10.92 1.77
N ARG A 310 -1.06 -11.47 1.33
CA ARG A 310 0.02 -11.86 2.23
C ARG A 310 0.54 -10.67 3.04
N GLY A 311 0.59 -9.47 2.48
CA GLY A 311 0.97 -8.26 3.21
C GLY A 311 0.04 -7.87 4.34
N ARG A 312 -1.25 -8.18 4.24
CA ARG A 312 -2.20 -8.00 5.36
C ARG A 312 -1.93 -8.97 6.51
N GLU A 313 -1.34 -10.12 6.20
CA GLU A 313 -0.86 -11.12 7.17
C GLU A 313 0.62 -10.88 7.57
N GLY A 314 1.24 -9.77 7.15
CA GLY A 314 2.66 -9.47 7.42
C GLY A 314 3.66 -10.28 6.59
N ARG A 315 3.22 -10.94 5.50
CA ARG A 315 3.99 -11.89 4.68
C ARG A 315 4.19 -11.43 3.21
N ARG A 316 4.08 -10.13 2.91
CA ARG A 316 4.04 -9.58 1.52
C ARG A 316 5.27 -9.94 0.68
N PHE A 317 6.43 -10.02 1.31
CA PHE A 317 7.70 -10.34 0.67
C PHE A 317 8.36 -11.45 1.48
N SER A 318 9.39 -12.11 0.92
CA SER A 318 10.35 -12.81 1.77
C SER A 318 10.78 -11.83 2.87
N PRO A 319 10.88 -12.26 4.14
CA PRO A 319 11.30 -11.38 5.21
C PRO A 319 12.53 -10.61 4.75
N ARG A 320 12.55 -9.29 4.95
CA ARG A 320 13.69 -8.49 4.51
C ARG A 320 14.95 -9.02 5.22
N PHE A 321 16.14 -8.88 4.65
CA PHE A 321 17.38 -9.39 5.24
C PHE A 321 17.59 -8.99 6.74
N TRP A 322 17.06 -7.84 7.17
CA TRP A 322 17.05 -7.42 8.59
C TRP A 322 15.95 -8.06 9.45
N GLU A 323 14.94 -8.69 8.86
CA GLU A 323 14.01 -9.63 9.52
C GLU A 323 14.58 -11.06 9.58
N GLU A 324 15.52 -11.44 8.69
CA GLU A 324 16.25 -12.73 8.82
C GLU A 324 17.14 -12.78 10.08
N GLY A 325 17.65 -11.63 10.55
CA GLY A 325 18.42 -11.53 11.80
C GLY A 325 17.65 -10.95 13.00
N GLY A 326 16.35 -10.70 12.85
CA GLY A 326 15.56 -9.95 13.83
C GLY A 326 14.78 -10.79 14.84
N GLY A 327 14.68 -12.11 14.64
CA GLY A 327 14.16 -13.04 15.65
C GLY A 327 15.30 -13.55 16.51
N LEU A 328 15.05 -13.75 17.80
CA LEU A 328 16.04 -14.43 18.65
C LEU A 328 16.22 -15.87 18.14
N GLU A 329 17.47 -16.27 17.90
CA GLU A 329 17.80 -17.61 17.38
C GLU A 329 17.31 -18.70 18.35
N ARG A 330 17.00 -19.90 17.84
CA ARG A 330 16.38 -20.99 18.64
C ARG A 330 17.27 -21.48 19.79
N ASP A 331 18.57 -21.27 19.70
CA ASP A 331 19.59 -21.63 20.69
C ASP A 331 19.80 -20.54 21.77
N LYS A 332 19.11 -19.39 21.66
CA LYS A 332 19.18 -18.32 22.66
C LYS A 332 18.11 -18.49 23.73
N GLU A 333 18.47 -18.12 24.95
CA GLU A 333 17.61 -18.13 26.13
C GLU A 333 17.50 -16.71 26.70
N LEU A 334 16.29 -16.16 26.70
CA LEU A 334 16.00 -14.83 27.23
C LEU A 334 15.27 -14.94 28.57
N LEU A 335 15.84 -14.32 29.59
CA LEU A 335 15.31 -14.31 30.95
C LEU A 335 14.70 -12.94 31.25
N LEU A 336 13.38 -12.87 31.38
CA LEU A 336 12.67 -11.64 31.68
C LEU A 336 12.38 -11.56 33.18
N VAL A 337 12.97 -10.58 33.86
CA VAL A 337 12.67 -10.27 35.27
C VAL A 337 11.66 -9.13 35.29
N VAL A 338 10.42 -9.43 35.63
CA VAL A 338 9.32 -8.47 35.60
C VAL A 338 9.02 -8.00 37.02
N CYS A 339 9.20 -6.70 37.27
CA CYS A 339 9.05 -6.13 38.60
C CYS A 339 8.74 -4.63 38.54
N LYS A 340 7.75 -4.19 39.33
CA LYS A 340 7.36 -2.78 39.43
C LYS A 340 8.27 -1.99 40.38
N LYS A 341 8.81 -2.61 41.44
CA LYS A 341 9.82 -1.98 42.33
C LYS A 341 11.21 -2.14 41.70
N TRP A 342 11.62 -1.15 40.90
CA TRP A 342 12.83 -1.26 40.08
C TRP A 342 14.11 -1.52 40.89
N HIS A 343 14.24 -0.96 42.10
CA HIS A 343 15.39 -1.20 42.97
C HIS A 343 15.51 -2.67 43.41
N ILE A 344 14.39 -3.36 43.67
CA ILE A 344 14.37 -4.79 44.04
C ILE A 344 14.88 -5.64 42.86
N ALA A 345 14.38 -5.38 41.65
CA ALA A 345 14.83 -6.09 40.47
C ALA A 345 16.32 -5.85 40.17
N LYS A 346 16.81 -4.63 40.37
CA LYS A 346 18.23 -4.27 40.23
C LYS A 346 19.11 -4.99 41.26
N ARG A 347 18.67 -5.08 42.53
CA ARG A 347 19.38 -5.86 43.57
C ARG A 347 19.40 -7.35 43.22
N LEU A 348 18.24 -7.91 42.87
CA LEU A 348 18.11 -9.31 42.47
C LEU A 348 19.04 -9.63 41.30
N ILE A 349 19.00 -8.84 40.23
CA ILE A 349 19.81 -9.12 39.05
C ILE A 349 21.30 -8.88 39.28
N GLY A 350 21.66 -7.94 40.15
CA GLY A 350 23.03 -7.74 40.62
C GLY A 350 23.56 -8.97 41.36
N GLU A 351 22.75 -9.55 42.23
CA GLU A 351 23.10 -10.78 42.95
C GLU A 351 23.18 -12.00 42.01
N VAL A 352 22.23 -12.13 41.08
CA VAL A 352 22.28 -13.15 40.01
C VAL A 352 23.58 -13.01 39.21
N ARG A 353 23.94 -11.80 38.80
CA ARG A 353 25.19 -11.54 38.06
C ARG A 353 26.42 -11.95 38.87
N ARG A 354 26.45 -11.66 40.17
CA ARG A 354 27.55 -12.03 41.08
C ARG A 354 27.72 -13.55 41.24
N GLN A 355 26.61 -14.29 41.33
CA GLN A 355 26.64 -15.73 41.58
C GLN A 355 26.79 -16.58 40.32
N THR A 356 26.32 -16.08 39.17
CA THR A 356 26.21 -16.88 37.94
C THR A 356 27.03 -16.33 36.77
N GLY A 357 27.51 -15.09 36.86
CA GLY A 357 28.16 -14.39 35.74
C GLY A 357 27.20 -13.99 34.61
N LEU A 358 25.88 -14.15 34.81
CA LEU A 358 24.88 -13.86 33.79
C LEU A 358 24.89 -12.39 33.35
N HIS A 359 25.00 -12.19 32.03
CA HIS A 359 24.81 -10.87 31.44
C HIS A 359 23.35 -10.44 31.58
N ALA A 360 23.17 -9.23 32.10
CA ALA A 360 21.84 -8.68 32.32
C ALA A 360 21.80 -7.19 32.01
N VAL A 361 20.68 -6.73 31.47
CA VAL A 361 20.42 -5.31 31.22
C VAL A 361 19.19 -4.88 32.00
N GLU A 362 19.36 -3.84 32.80
CA GLU A 362 18.32 -3.28 33.65
C GLU A 362 17.40 -2.36 32.83
N TYR A 363 16.08 -2.52 32.97
CA TYR A 363 15.03 -1.63 32.46
C TYR A 363 15.30 -1.03 31.07
N LEU A 364 15.74 -1.88 30.14
CA LEU A 364 16.24 -1.54 28.80
C LEU A 364 15.32 -0.58 28.02
N PHE A 365 14.01 -0.77 28.17
CA PHE A 365 12.97 -0.01 27.46
C PHE A 365 12.36 1.13 28.28
N ALA A 366 12.79 1.34 29.53
CA ALA A 366 12.24 2.35 30.43
C ALA A 366 13.29 3.38 30.89
N GLU A 367 14.56 2.98 31.06
CA GLU A 367 15.64 3.87 31.47
C GLU A 367 16.43 4.42 30.26
N GLN A 368 16.54 5.74 30.16
CA GLN A 368 17.28 6.38 29.07
C GLN A 368 18.77 6.05 29.14
N ASP A 369 19.35 5.96 30.34
CA ASP A 369 20.72 5.51 30.58
C ASP A 369 20.72 4.09 31.15
N ALA A 370 20.72 3.10 30.26
CA ALA A 370 20.70 1.68 30.60
C ALA A 370 22.09 1.03 30.46
N GLY A 371 23.17 1.83 30.40
CA GLY A 371 24.55 1.32 30.28
C GLY A 371 24.79 0.46 29.03
N LEU A 372 24.15 0.81 27.90
CA LEU A 372 24.21 0.03 26.67
C LEU A 372 25.51 0.31 25.89
N PRO A 373 26.08 -0.72 25.23
CA PRO A 373 27.18 -0.53 24.30
C PRO A 373 26.70 0.24 23.05
N ASP A 374 27.64 0.75 22.24
CA ASP A 374 27.31 1.32 20.93
C ASP A 374 26.80 0.21 19.99
N LEU A 375 25.51 0.26 19.65
CA LEU A 375 24.81 -0.70 18.82
C LEU A 375 24.29 -0.03 17.54
N GLY A 376 25.05 0.94 17.01
CA GLY A 376 24.76 1.58 15.74
C GLY A 376 23.62 2.61 15.82
N GLY A 377 23.43 3.23 16.98
CA GLY A 377 22.49 4.31 17.18
C GLY A 377 21.05 3.89 17.48
N ILE A 378 20.76 2.59 17.62
CA ILE A 378 19.44 2.06 18.01
C ILE A 378 19.24 2.22 19.53
N GLU A 379 20.32 2.09 20.30
CA GLU A 379 20.39 2.28 21.75
C GLU A 379 20.18 3.74 22.18
N THR A 380 20.27 4.71 21.27
CA THR A 380 20.29 6.15 21.62
C THR A 380 18.99 6.72 22.20
N SER A 381 17.82 6.14 21.90
CA SER A 381 16.55 6.63 22.45
C SER A 381 15.58 5.50 22.77
N ILE A 382 14.83 5.66 23.86
CA ILE A 382 13.76 4.71 24.24
C ILE A 382 12.82 4.44 23.07
N TYR A 383 12.43 5.47 22.30
CA TYR A 383 11.58 5.29 21.12
C TYR A 383 12.19 4.34 20.08
N LYS A 384 13.49 4.49 19.76
CA LYS A 384 14.19 3.58 18.83
C LYS A 384 14.32 2.18 19.41
N ARG A 385 14.66 2.06 20.70
CA ARG A 385 14.75 0.77 21.41
C ARG A 385 13.42 0.04 21.37
N MET A 386 12.30 0.71 21.68
CA MET A 386 10.96 0.13 21.63
C MET A 386 10.58 -0.30 20.20
N ARG A 387 10.89 0.53 19.19
CA ARG A 387 10.59 0.24 17.78
C ARG A 387 11.40 -0.93 17.21
N HIS A 388 12.64 -1.09 17.65
CA HIS A 388 13.58 -2.09 17.15
C HIS A 388 13.98 -3.13 18.22
N ARG A 389 13.09 -3.40 19.18
CA ARG A 389 13.36 -4.18 20.40
C ARG A 389 13.99 -5.55 20.17
N ARG A 390 13.52 -6.34 19.19
CA ARG A 390 14.09 -7.67 18.94
C ARG A 390 15.49 -7.60 18.33
N VAL A 391 15.71 -6.65 17.41
CA VAL A 391 17.04 -6.39 16.82
C VAL A 391 18.01 -5.91 17.90
N LEU A 392 17.57 -5.03 18.79
CA LEU A 392 18.38 -4.55 19.91
C LEU A 392 18.81 -5.69 20.84
N VAL A 393 17.88 -6.58 21.22
CA VAL A 393 18.20 -7.73 22.08
C VAL A 393 19.10 -8.73 21.35
N SER A 394 18.87 -8.98 20.06
CA SER A 394 19.75 -9.81 19.21
C SER A 394 21.18 -9.25 19.15
N MET A 395 21.31 -7.94 18.97
CA MET A 395 22.62 -7.25 19.02
C MET A 395 23.29 -7.36 20.39
N LEU A 396 22.54 -7.33 21.49
CA LEU A 396 23.09 -7.55 22.83
C LEU A 396 23.60 -8.98 23.02
N PHE A 397 22.90 -9.99 22.51
CA PHE A 397 23.39 -11.37 22.48
C PHE A 397 24.72 -11.46 21.72
N GLY A 398 24.82 -10.83 20.54
CA GLY A 398 26.04 -10.81 19.74
C GLY A 398 27.17 -10.02 20.38
N TYR A 399 26.89 -8.87 20.99
CA TYR A 399 27.89 -8.02 21.64
C TYR A 399 28.51 -8.69 22.86
N HIS A 400 27.70 -9.36 23.68
CA HIS A 400 28.17 -10.08 24.87
C HIS A 400 28.66 -11.50 24.56
N ASP A 401 28.57 -11.95 23.31
CA ASP A 401 28.88 -13.33 22.88
C ASP A 401 28.28 -14.40 23.82
N THR A 402 26.98 -14.25 24.11
CA THR A 402 26.27 -15.10 25.07
C THR A 402 25.11 -15.84 24.41
N ALA A 403 24.75 -17.00 24.98
CA ALA A 403 23.52 -17.71 24.66
C ALA A 403 22.38 -17.38 25.64
N LYS A 404 22.70 -16.77 26.80
CA LYS A 404 21.74 -16.43 27.86
C LYS A 404 21.86 -14.96 28.26
N LEU A 405 20.75 -14.24 28.25
CA LEU A 405 20.69 -12.82 28.60
C LEU A 405 19.47 -12.56 29.50
N ALA A 406 19.63 -11.74 30.53
CA ALA A 406 18.51 -11.28 31.35
C ALA A 406 18.13 -9.83 31.08
N LEU A 407 16.83 -9.53 31.08
CA LEU A 407 16.29 -8.18 30.94
C LEU A 407 15.32 -7.89 32.08
N CYS A 408 15.46 -6.74 32.74
CA CYS A 408 14.45 -6.27 33.68
C CYS A 408 13.38 -5.46 32.94
N LEU A 409 12.10 -5.74 33.22
CA LEU A 409 10.95 -5.08 32.59
C LEU A 409 9.94 -4.62 33.64
N ASP A 410 9.22 -3.54 33.32
CA ASP A 410 8.07 -3.09 34.11
C ASP A 410 6.81 -3.89 33.70
N PRO A 411 5.96 -4.32 34.65
CA PRO A 411 4.71 -5.04 34.35
C PRO A 411 3.78 -4.30 33.37
N SER A 412 3.82 -2.96 33.34
CA SER A 412 3.05 -2.15 32.37
C SER A 412 3.40 -2.46 30.92
N MET A 413 4.60 -3.01 30.65
CA MET A 413 5.10 -3.34 29.31
C MET A 413 4.65 -4.74 28.85
N PHE A 414 3.42 -5.12 29.15
CA PHE A 414 2.84 -6.42 28.79
C PHE A 414 2.97 -6.75 27.29
N ASP A 415 2.83 -5.76 26.41
CA ASP A 415 2.98 -5.93 24.96
C ASP A 415 4.41 -6.38 24.57
N ILE A 416 5.43 -5.90 25.29
CA ILE A 416 6.83 -6.28 25.05
C ILE A 416 7.08 -7.69 25.57
N ILE A 417 6.58 -8.00 26.77
CA ILE A 417 6.69 -9.34 27.37
C ILE A 417 6.03 -10.37 26.44
N SER A 418 4.83 -10.08 25.96
CA SER A 418 4.08 -10.94 25.03
C SER A 418 4.78 -11.08 23.67
N ASP A 419 5.36 -10.01 23.15
CA ASP A 419 6.12 -10.04 21.89
C ASP A 419 7.34 -10.96 21.98
N PHE A 420 8.11 -10.90 23.08
CA PHE A 420 9.25 -11.80 23.27
C PHE A 420 8.80 -13.24 23.52
N ALA A 421 7.78 -13.45 24.34
CA ALA A 421 7.26 -14.80 24.63
C ALA A 421 6.70 -15.51 23.39
N GLY A 422 6.28 -14.76 22.36
CA GLY A 422 5.85 -15.29 21.06
C GLY A 422 6.98 -15.54 20.05
N ASP A 423 8.26 -15.35 20.42
CA ASP A 423 9.41 -15.53 19.52
C ASP A 423 9.91 -16.99 19.46
N ARG A 424 10.94 -17.25 18.64
CA ARG A 424 11.53 -18.58 18.44
C ARG A 424 12.51 -19.01 19.54
N ALA A 425 13.01 -18.07 20.34
CA ALA A 425 13.92 -18.34 21.45
C ALA A 425 13.18 -18.87 22.68
N THR A 426 13.92 -19.53 23.57
CA THR A 426 13.36 -19.94 24.86
C THR A 426 13.26 -18.72 25.77
N VAL A 427 12.04 -18.29 26.08
CA VAL A 427 11.80 -17.18 27.01
C VAL A 427 11.30 -17.71 28.33
N ARG A 428 11.96 -17.33 29.42
CA ARG A 428 11.48 -17.57 30.78
C ARG A 428 11.17 -16.25 31.45
N ILE A 429 10.11 -16.23 32.23
CA ILE A 429 9.62 -15.03 32.89
C ILE A 429 9.63 -15.26 34.39
N LEU A 430 10.25 -14.35 35.12
CA LEU A 430 10.21 -14.27 36.58
C LEU A 430 9.40 -13.05 36.98
N ASP A 431 8.19 -13.28 37.49
CA ASP A 431 7.34 -12.26 38.10
C ASP A 431 7.76 -12.07 39.57
N VAL A 432 8.25 -10.86 39.90
CA VAL A 432 8.71 -10.49 41.25
C VAL A 432 7.61 -9.71 41.95
N ARG A 433 6.91 -10.39 42.85
CA ARG A 433 5.78 -9.82 43.58
C ARG A 433 6.24 -9.09 44.84
N CYS A 434 5.98 -7.79 44.85
CA CYS A 434 6.30 -6.91 45.96
C CYS A 434 5.03 -6.34 46.58
N ASN A 435 5.10 -6.04 47.87
CA ASN A 435 4.06 -5.30 48.55
C ASN A 435 4.25 -3.80 48.32
N PHE A 436 3.15 -3.06 48.12
CA PHE A 436 3.14 -1.62 47.94
C PHE A 436 2.49 -0.95 49.13
N SER A 437 3.26 -0.12 49.83
CA SER A 437 2.72 0.81 50.83
C SER A 437 2.05 2.00 50.14
N ASP A 438 1.21 2.75 50.86
CA ASP A 438 0.62 3.99 50.32
C ASP A 438 1.69 5.03 49.97
N ALA A 439 2.81 5.05 50.72
CA ALA A 439 3.95 5.90 50.42
C ALA A 439 4.64 5.53 49.09
N ASP A 440 4.73 4.22 48.78
CA ASP A 440 5.28 3.75 47.50
C ASP A 440 4.42 4.18 46.31
N LEU A 441 3.10 4.06 46.45
CA LEU A 441 2.12 4.43 45.43
C LEU A 441 2.11 5.95 45.21
N LEU A 442 2.23 6.73 46.28
CA LEU A 442 2.35 8.18 46.22
C LEU A 442 3.64 8.62 45.52
N GLY A 443 4.78 8.03 45.89
CA GLY A 443 6.06 8.31 45.23
C GLY A 443 6.07 7.86 43.76
N HIS A 444 5.32 6.82 43.40
CA HIS A 444 5.08 6.49 41.99
C HIS A 444 4.27 7.58 41.29
N ALA A 445 3.13 7.98 41.86
CA ALA A 445 2.24 9.01 41.31
C ALA A 445 2.98 10.34 41.04
N GLU A 446 3.86 10.76 41.95
CA GLU A 446 4.68 11.97 41.78
C GLU A 446 5.67 11.83 40.61
N ARG A 447 6.37 10.69 40.50
CA ARG A 447 7.35 10.43 39.42
C ARG A 447 6.72 10.39 38.04
N VAL A 448 5.52 9.84 37.92
CA VAL A 448 4.79 9.79 36.64
C VAL A 448 3.97 11.06 36.38
N GLY A 449 4.04 12.06 37.26
CA GLY A 449 3.38 13.36 37.11
C GLY A 449 1.86 13.33 37.33
N LEU A 450 1.35 12.27 37.98
CA LEU A 450 -0.06 12.14 38.36
C LEU A 450 -0.41 12.87 39.66
N ALA A 451 0.58 13.12 40.53
CA ALA A 451 0.42 13.88 41.76
C ALA A 451 1.36 15.10 41.78
N GLY A 452 0.83 16.26 42.21
CA GLY A 452 1.61 17.50 42.43
C GLY A 452 1.58 17.91 43.90
N ALA A 453 2.55 18.73 44.33
CA ALA A 453 2.82 19.10 45.72
C ALA A 453 1.69 19.85 46.50
N GLY A 454 0.47 19.94 45.94
CA GLY A 454 -0.68 20.64 46.54
C GLY A 454 -2.03 19.93 46.38
N GLY A 455 -2.05 18.60 46.19
CA GLY A 455 -3.28 17.82 46.04
C GLY A 455 -4.12 17.73 47.32
N ASN A 456 -5.45 17.77 47.19
CA ASN A 456 -6.39 17.49 48.29
C ASN A 456 -6.24 16.03 48.77
N ALA A 457 -6.24 15.78 50.08
CA ALA A 457 -6.02 14.47 50.69
C ALA A 457 -7.04 13.41 50.22
N GLU A 458 -8.28 13.82 49.95
CA GLU A 458 -9.35 12.94 49.45
C GLU A 458 -9.09 12.48 48.01
N THR A 459 -8.66 13.40 47.13
CA THR A 459 -8.28 13.08 45.73
C THR A 459 -7.03 12.20 45.67
N LEU A 460 -6.09 12.40 46.60
CA LEU A 460 -4.89 11.59 46.71
C LEU A 460 -5.20 10.15 47.14
N ALA A 461 -6.14 9.96 48.07
CA ALA A 461 -6.60 8.63 48.48
C ALA A 461 -7.29 7.88 47.32
N GLU A 462 -8.16 8.54 46.55
CA GLU A 462 -8.79 7.93 45.36
C GLU A 462 -7.76 7.54 44.29
N LEU A 463 -6.72 8.37 44.10
CA LEU A 463 -5.62 8.09 43.18
C LEU A 463 -4.81 6.87 43.63
N ILE A 464 -4.47 6.77 44.93
CA ILE A 464 -3.75 5.63 45.51
C ILE A 464 -4.56 4.34 45.31
N ASP A 465 -5.86 4.35 45.58
CA ASP A 465 -6.74 3.19 45.37
C ASP A 465 -6.80 2.77 43.89
N THR A 466 -6.79 3.76 42.98
CA THR A 466 -6.80 3.50 41.54
C THR A 466 -5.47 2.89 41.08
N LEU A 467 -4.34 3.43 41.53
CA LEU A 467 -3.01 2.89 41.23
C LEU A 467 -2.82 1.48 41.80
N ARG A 468 -3.33 1.22 43.00
CA ARG A 468 -3.31 -0.11 43.61
C ARG A 468 -4.06 -1.14 42.77
N ARG A 469 -5.24 -0.78 42.25
CA ARG A 469 -6.01 -1.64 41.32
C ARG A 469 -5.29 -1.83 39.99
N ASP A 470 -4.70 -0.77 39.45
CA ASP A 470 -3.96 -0.82 38.18
C ASP A 470 -2.75 -1.76 38.26
N PHE A 471 -1.94 -1.64 39.31
CA PHE A 471 -0.77 -2.52 39.53
C PHE A 471 -1.19 -3.98 39.72
N THR A 472 -2.30 -4.20 40.42
CA THR A 472 -2.88 -5.55 40.57
C THR A 472 -3.30 -6.09 39.20
N GLN A 473 -3.97 -5.27 38.39
CA GLN A 473 -4.40 -5.65 37.04
C GLN A 473 -3.23 -5.96 36.10
N GLU A 474 -2.14 -5.18 36.15
CA GLU A 474 -0.93 -5.46 35.37
C GLU A 474 -0.34 -6.84 35.72
N THR A 475 -0.28 -7.16 37.01
CA THR A 475 0.24 -8.44 37.51
C THR A 475 -0.69 -9.60 37.12
N ASP A 476 -2.00 -9.42 37.27
CA ASP A 476 -3.00 -10.43 36.88
C ASP A 476 -2.97 -10.71 35.38
N ARG A 477 -2.77 -9.69 34.53
CA ARG A 477 -2.60 -9.87 33.08
C ARG A 477 -1.43 -10.76 32.72
N ILE A 478 -0.29 -10.63 33.39
CA ILE A 478 0.88 -11.48 33.17
C ILE A 478 0.57 -12.92 33.58
N ARG A 479 -0.12 -13.10 34.71
CA ARG A 479 -0.53 -14.42 35.21
C ARG A 479 -1.50 -15.12 34.25
N ASP A 480 -2.50 -14.39 33.77
CA ASP A 480 -3.58 -14.93 32.93
C ASP A 480 -3.14 -15.20 31.49
N ALA A 481 -1.99 -14.66 31.06
CA ALA A 481 -1.45 -14.87 29.71
C ALA A 481 -0.99 -16.30 29.42
N GLY A 482 -0.82 -17.15 30.46
CA GLY A 482 -0.52 -18.57 30.29
C GLY A 482 0.84 -18.85 29.64
N PHE A 483 1.86 -18.03 29.93
CA PHE A 483 3.21 -18.21 29.39
C PHE A 483 3.81 -19.57 29.78
N GLN A 484 4.51 -20.20 28.83
CA GLN A 484 5.03 -21.57 28.97
C GLN A 484 6.02 -21.75 30.14
N HIS A 485 6.89 -20.77 30.37
CA HIS A 485 7.91 -20.79 31.43
C HIS A 485 7.76 -19.58 32.36
N HIS A 486 6.69 -19.56 33.15
CA HIS A 486 6.40 -18.52 34.11
C HIS A 486 6.71 -18.96 35.54
N HIS A 487 7.56 -18.19 36.21
CA HIS A 487 8.00 -18.41 37.59
C HIS A 487 7.67 -17.18 38.43
N VAL A 488 7.41 -17.39 39.71
CA VAL A 488 7.02 -16.32 40.64
C VAL A 488 7.90 -16.38 41.87
N ILE A 489 8.43 -15.24 42.28
CA ILE A 489 8.93 -15.03 43.64
C ILE A 489 8.12 -13.93 44.31
N ALA A 490 7.98 -14.01 45.62
CA ALA A 490 7.18 -13.06 46.37
C ALA A 490 7.91 -12.61 47.64
N GLN A 491 7.71 -11.35 48.01
CA GLN A 491 8.29 -10.74 49.20
C GLN A 491 7.85 -11.43 50.50
N ASP A 492 6.65 -12.02 50.53
CA ASP A 492 6.07 -12.73 51.66
C ASP A 492 6.44 -14.23 51.70
N ALA A 493 7.12 -14.74 50.67
CA ALA A 493 7.58 -16.13 50.62
C ALA A 493 8.93 -16.31 51.34
N THR A 494 9.13 -17.50 51.89
CA THR A 494 10.41 -17.88 52.51
C THR A 494 11.54 -17.93 51.48
N PRO A 495 12.81 -17.68 51.87
CA PRO A 495 13.94 -17.80 50.96
C PRO A 495 14.01 -19.16 50.26
N GLU A 496 13.64 -20.24 50.94
CA GLU A 496 13.60 -21.60 50.37
C GLU A 496 12.54 -21.74 49.27
N GLN A 497 11.35 -21.16 49.47
CA GLN A 497 10.29 -21.14 48.45
C GLN A 497 10.71 -20.33 47.22
N ASN A 498 11.30 -19.14 47.44
CA ASN A 498 11.80 -18.30 46.36
C ASN A 498 12.97 -18.96 45.63
N ALA A 499 13.84 -19.69 46.34
CA ALA A 499 14.96 -20.42 45.76
C ALA A 499 14.52 -21.48 44.74
N LEU A 500 13.42 -22.20 44.99
CA LEU A 500 12.88 -23.18 44.03
C LEU A 500 12.48 -22.52 42.71
N SER A 501 11.77 -21.39 42.78
CA SER A 501 11.39 -20.62 41.59
C SER A 501 12.60 -20.04 40.87
N LEU A 502 13.59 -19.52 41.60
CA LEU A 502 14.83 -18.97 41.03
C LEU A 502 15.69 -20.06 40.37
N ALA A 503 15.80 -21.24 40.99
CA ALA A 503 16.52 -22.38 40.44
C ALA A 503 15.91 -22.80 39.09
N ALA A 504 14.59 -22.91 39.03
CA ALA A 504 13.86 -23.25 37.80
C ALA A 504 13.98 -22.14 36.74
N PHE A 505 13.87 -20.87 37.13
CA PHE A 505 14.00 -19.74 36.21
C PHE A 505 15.42 -19.63 35.62
N LEU A 506 16.46 -19.68 36.45
CA LEU A 506 17.84 -19.49 36.01
C LEU A 506 18.47 -20.77 35.44
N SER A 507 17.88 -21.94 35.72
CA SER A 507 18.48 -23.27 35.50
C SER A 507 19.80 -23.46 36.24
N ILE A 508 19.78 -23.19 37.55
CA ILE A 508 20.96 -23.31 38.44
C ILE A 508 20.65 -24.26 39.60
N PRO A 509 21.68 -24.78 40.31
CA PRO A 509 21.48 -25.58 41.51
C PRO A 509 20.70 -24.82 42.60
N GLU A 510 19.83 -25.52 43.33
CA GLU A 510 19.01 -24.95 44.41
C GLU A 510 19.87 -24.27 45.49
N GLU A 511 21.05 -24.79 45.79
CA GLU A 511 21.97 -24.16 46.75
C GLU A 511 22.43 -22.76 46.31
N THR A 512 22.72 -22.59 45.01
CA THR A 512 23.08 -21.29 44.43
C THR A 512 21.87 -20.36 44.38
N ALA A 513 20.69 -20.89 44.04
CA ALA A 513 19.45 -20.12 44.06
C ALA A 513 19.08 -19.66 45.48
N LEU A 514 19.33 -20.48 46.51
CA LEU A 514 19.11 -20.13 47.91
C LEU A 514 20.04 -18.99 48.35
N LYS A 515 21.30 -18.97 47.91
CA LYS A 515 22.22 -17.84 48.17
C LYS A 515 21.70 -16.53 47.57
N ILE A 516 21.06 -16.59 46.40
CA ILE A 516 20.43 -15.42 45.75
C ILE A 516 19.17 -15.00 46.52
N ALA A 517 18.31 -15.94 46.88
CA ALA A 517 17.06 -15.68 47.60
C ALA A 517 17.26 -15.20 49.03
N ALA A 518 18.32 -15.67 49.70
CA ALA A 518 18.69 -15.31 51.08
C ALA A 518 19.63 -14.10 51.14
N CYS A 519 19.81 -13.36 50.04
CA CYS A 519 20.57 -12.13 50.05
C CYS A 519 19.94 -11.13 51.03
N GLU A 520 20.73 -10.64 51.99
CA GLU A 520 20.28 -9.64 52.95
C GLU A 520 19.74 -8.42 52.19
N ASN A 521 18.56 -7.94 52.60
CA ASN A 521 17.91 -6.74 52.09
C ASN A 521 17.40 -6.83 50.63
N LEU A 522 17.14 -8.05 50.12
CA LEU A 522 16.62 -8.23 48.74
C LEU A 522 15.29 -7.48 48.50
N PHE A 523 14.37 -7.54 49.47
CA PHE A 523 13.04 -6.91 49.40
C PHE A 523 12.89 -5.65 50.26
N ASP A 524 13.99 -5.12 50.78
CA ASP A 524 13.97 -3.88 51.57
C ASP A 524 13.78 -2.66 50.67
N ASP A 525 13.08 -1.63 51.15
CA ASP A 525 12.84 -0.39 50.41
C ASP A 525 14.09 0.50 50.29
#